data_AF-F4WNA7-F1
#
_entry.id   AF-F4WNA7-F1
#
_cell.length_a   1.000
_cell.length_b   1.000
_cell.length_c   1.000
_cell.angle_alpha   90.00
_cell.angle_beta   90.00
_cell.angle_gamma   90.00
#
_symmetry.space_group_name_H-M   'P 1'
#
loop_
_entity.id
_entity.type
_entity.pdbx_description
1 polymer ?
#
loop_
_entity_poly.entity_id
_entity_poly.type
_entity_poly.pdbx_seq_one_letter_code
_entity_poly.pdbx_strand_id
1 'polypeptide(L)'
;MGFEKLIRDYLYILRGARFIDLHDIRQKLNNISSGIFNTESYRNKLIMLAQIHICLECMLLIEAHLECPIENLQSLFAYAYKEFVSEQSPLQHYSDLCSQIFTFMVSLPNALANELNKMNPSVWRASVSSHSAASMLTTTTYYNKLPIFPTNIYSTGNIDVQEEIVYGISAISSSEKYKKL
;
A
#
# COMPACT_ATOMS: atom_id res chain seq x y z
N MET A 1 21.05 -11.90 21.21
CA MET A 1 21.63 -10.53 21.13
C MET A 1 21.08 -9.68 19.98
N GLY A 2 21.26 -10.04 18.69
CA GLY A 2 20.75 -9.22 17.58
C GLY A 2 19.22 -9.18 17.45
N PHE A 3 18.57 -10.33 17.61
CA PHE A 3 17.11 -10.45 17.47
C PHE A 3 16.33 -9.77 18.60
N GLU A 4 16.79 -9.89 19.84
CA GLU A 4 16.18 -9.21 21.00
C GLU A 4 16.35 -7.70 20.91
N LYS A 5 17.50 -7.24 20.39
CA LYS A 5 17.71 -5.82 20.08
C LYS A 5 16.67 -5.35 19.06
N LEU A 6 16.50 -6.10 17.97
CA LEU A 6 15.54 -5.76 16.92
C LEU A 6 14.10 -5.67 17.47
N ILE A 7 13.67 -6.66 18.26
CA ILE A 7 12.35 -6.64 18.94
C ILE A 7 12.22 -5.37 19.79
N ARG A 8 13.23 -5.06 20.61
CA ARG A 8 13.21 -3.88 21.47
C ARG A 8 13.12 -2.59 20.67
N ASP A 9 13.88 -2.47 19.58
CA ASP A 9 13.92 -1.26 18.76
C ASP A 9 12.56 -1.02 18.08
N TYR A 10 11.93 -2.05 17.51
CA TYR A 10 10.56 -1.94 16.98
C TYR A 10 9.52 -1.61 18.05
N LEU A 11 9.57 -2.27 19.21
CA LEU A 11 8.67 -1.95 20.32
C LEU A 11 8.84 -0.51 20.80
N TYR A 12 10.06 0.04 20.75
CA TYR A 12 10.33 1.43 21.13
C TYR A 12 9.72 2.41 20.12
N ILE A 13 9.88 2.15 18.82
CA ILE A 13 9.27 2.96 17.74
C ILE A 13 7.75 2.97 17.88
N LEU A 14 7.13 1.79 17.98
CA LEU A 14 5.68 1.65 18.11
C LEU A 14 5.15 2.35 19.37
N ARG A 15 5.91 2.31 20.47
CA ARG A 15 5.57 3.05 21.70
C ARG A 15 5.65 4.56 21.51
N GLY A 16 6.75 5.02 20.91
CA GLY A 16 7.05 6.46 20.76
C GLY A 16 6.01 7.16 19.90
N ALA A 17 5.64 6.52 18.78
CA ALA A 17 4.61 7.03 17.88
C ALA A 17 3.17 6.75 18.36
N ARG A 18 3.00 5.97 19.44
CA ARG A 18 1.70 5.51 19.98
C ARG A 18 0.83 4.82 18.93
N PHE A 19 1.45 4.04 18.05
CA PHE A 19 0.76 3.43 16.92
C PHE A 19 -0.21 2.30 17.31
N ILE A 20 0.05 1.59 18.41
CA ILE A 20 -0.80 0.49 18.87
C ILE A 20 -0.53 0.15 20.33
N ASP A 21 -1.46 -0.54 20.98
CA ASP A 21 -1.20 -1.22 22.25
C ASP A 21 -0.16 -2.32 22.04
N LEU A 22 0.94 -2.23 22.79
CA LEU A 22 2.05 -3.16 22.72
C LEU A 22 1.78 -4.46 23.48
N HIS A 23 0.69 -4.58 24.24
CA HIS A 23 0.42 -5.77 25.05
C HIS A 23 0.41 -7.03 24.19
N ASP A 24 -0.40 -7.04 23.13
CA ASP A 24 -0.56 -8.19 22.23
C ASP A 24 0.73 -8.50 21.46
N ILE A 25 1.43 -7.46 21.01
CA ILE A 25 2.71 -7.60 20.29
C ILE A 25 3.76 -8.21 21.21
N ARG A 26 3.84 -7.74 22.46
CA ARG A 26 4.76 -8.28 23.46
C ARG A 26 4.42 -9.73 23.77
N GLN A 27 3.15 -10.11 23.92
CA GLN A 27 2.81 -11.51 24.15
C GLN A 27 3.29 -12.40 22.99
N LYS A 28 3.06 -11.99 21.75
CA LYS A 28 3.47 -12.74 20.56
C LYS A 28 5.00 -12.82 20.39
N LEU A 29 5.73 -11.73 20.66
CA LEU A 29 7.19 -11.66 20.49
C LEU A 29 7.98 -12.20 21.71
N ASN A 30 7.47 -11.98 22.92
CA ASN A 30 8.15 -12.31 24.18
C ASN A 30 7.86 -13.73 24.67
N ASN A 31 7.29 -14.64 23.87
CA ASN A 31 7.17 -16.04 24.29
C ASN A 31 8.52 -16.52 24.84
N ILE A 32 8.55 -16.65 26.17
CA ILE A 32 9.74 -16.81 27.00
C ILE A 32 10.19 -18.24 26.75
N SER A 33 11.31 -18.39 26.06
CA SER A 33 11.91 -19.69 25.83
C SER A 33 12.14 -20.38 27.17
N SER A 34 11.61 -21.59 27.30
CA SER A 34 11.92 -22.57 28.35
C SER A 34 13.38 -23.08 28.27
N GLY A 35 14.34 -22.22 27.89
CA GLY A 35 15.72 -22.58 27.60
C GLY A 35 15.92 -23.35 26.29
N ILE A 36 14.85 -23.74 25.59
CA ILE A 36 14.93 -24.54 24.36
C ILE A 36 14.69 -23.64 23.15
N PHE A 37 15.65 -23.64 22.22
CA PHE A 37 15.49 -22.98 20.93
C PHE A 37 14.49 -23.77 20.06
N ASN A 38 13.46 -23.08 19.57
CA ASN A 38 12.48 -23.63 18.63
C ASN A 38 12.52 -22.83 17.33
N THR A 39 12.90 -23.49 16.24
CA THR A 39 13.02 -22.91 14.90
C THR A 39 11.72 -22.33 14.36
N GLU A 40 10.59 -22.98 14.63
CA GLU A 40 9.27 -22.53 14.20
C GLU A 40 8.84 -21.26 14.95
N SER A 41 9.05 -21.24 16.26
CA SER A 41 8.84 -20.01 17.06
C SER A 41 9.72 -18.86 16.57
N TYR A 42 10.97 -19.14 16.24
CA TYR A 42 11.90 -18.15 15.70
C TYR A 42 11.42 -17.59 14.35
N ARG A 43 10.98 -18.46 13.42
CA ARG A 43 10.42 -18.06 12.13
C ARG A 43 9.16 -17.20 12.29
N ASN A 44 8.24 -17.58 13.17
CA ASN A 44 7.02 -16.83 13.41
C ASN A 44 7.32 -15.42 13.97
N LYS A 45 8.29 -15.30 14.88
CA LYS A 45 8.74 -13.99 15.38
C LYS A 45 9.37 -13.15 14.26
N LEU A 46 10.17 -13.75 13.38
CA LEU A 46 10.75 -13.05 12.23
C LEU A 46 9.68 -12.53 11.27
N ILE A 47 8.69 -13.36 10.93
CA ILE A 47 7.57 -12.98 10.07
C ILE A 47 6.83 -11.80 10.68
N MET A 48 6.49 -11.86 11.97
CA MET A 48 5.81 -10.77 12.66
C MET A 48 6.62 -9.47 12.64
N LEU A 49 7.93 -9.53 12.86
CA LEU A 49 8.78 -8.33 12.76
C LEU A 49 8.84 -7.77 11.34
N ALA A 50 8.89 -8.63 10.31
CA ALA A 50 8.85 -8.19 8.92
C ALA A 50 7.51 -7.52 8.57
N GLN A 51 6.39 -8.07 9.05
CA GLN A 51 5.06 -7.47 8.88
C GLN A 51 4.96 -6.10 9.58
N ILE A 52 5.45 -5.99 10.82
CA ILE A 52 5.54 -4.71 11.54
C ILE A 52 6.41 -3.71 10.78
N HIS A 53 7.55 -4.17 10.25
CA HIS A 53 8.45 -3.32 9.47
C HIS A 53 7.76 -2.77 8.23
N ILE A 54 7.03 -3.60 7.48
CA ILE A 54 6.25 -3.14 6.32
C ILE A 54 5.21 -2.10 6.72
N CYS A 55 4.50 -2.30 7.83
CA CYS A 55 3.55 -1.31 8.33
C CYS A 55 4.23 0.04 8.61
N LEU A 56 5.45 0.02 9.16
CA LEU A 56 6.23 1.23 9.44
C LEU A 56 6.73 1.90 8.15
N GLU A 57 7.22 1.13 7.18
CA GLU A 57 7.60 1.64 5.85
C GLU A 57 6.41 2.30 5.15
N CYS A 58 5.21 1.72 5.25
CA CYS A 58 3.99 2.37 4.77
C CYS A 58 3.74 3.71 5.45
N MET A 59 3.93 3.81 6.77
CA MET A 59 3.75 5.08 7.48
C MET A 59 4.79 6.12 7.07
N LEU A 60 6.06 5.72 6.91
CA LEU A 60 7.13 6.61 6.44
C LEU A 60 6.83 7.14 5.03
N LEU A 61 6.34 6.27 4.13
CA LEU A 61 5.95 6.67 2.78
C LEU A 61 4.79 7.68 2.81
N ILE A 62 3.78 7.43 3.65
CA ILE A 62 2.63 8.32 3.81
C ILE A 62 3.05 9.67 4.43
N GLU A 63 3.89 9.64 5.48
CA GLU A 63 4.42 10.83 6.13
C GLU A 63 5.22 11.69 5.14
N ALA A 64 6.14 11.08 4.39
CA ALA A 64 7.02 11.78 3.47
C ALA A 64 6.27 12.37 2.26
N HIS A 65 5.25 11.69 1.75
CA HIS A 65 4.54 12.14 0.55
C HIS A 65 3.30 13.00 0.83
N LEU A 66 2.66 12.83 1.99
CA LEU A 66 1.43 13.55 2.33
C LEU A 66 1.61 14.61 3.43
N GLU A 67 2.84 14.80 3.94
CA GLU A 67 3.13 15.66 5.10
C GLU A 67 2.14 15.41 6.25
N CYS A 68 1.86 14.13 6.48
CA CYS A 68 0.77 13.68 7.32
C CYS A 68 1.11 13.87 8.82
N PRO A 69 0.25 14.54 9.61
CA PRO A 69 0.42 14.62 11.06
C PRO A 69 0.41 13.23 11.71
N ILE A 70 1.16 13.09 12.82
CA ILE A 70 1.33 11.82 13.52
C ILE A 70 0.02 11.20 14.02
N GLU A 71 -0.98 12.02 14.36
CA GLU A 71 -2.30 11.56 14.81
C GLU A 71 -3.05 10.83 13.69
N ASN A 72 -2.93 11.33 12.46
CA ASN A 72 -3.53 10.69 11.31
C ASN A 72 -2.76 9.41 10.95
N LEU A 73 -1.43 9.40 11.08
CA LEU A 73 -0.61 8.20 10.90
C LEU A 73 -0.99 7.07 11.88
N GLN A 74 -1.36 7.38 13.13
CA GLN A 74 -1.84 6.37 14.08
C GLN A 74 -3.08 5.63 13.57
N SER A 75 -4.06 6.37 13.04
CA SER A 75 -5.26 5.76 12.47
C SER A 75 -4.93 4.87 11.26
N LEU A 76 -4.04 5.33 10.38
CA LEU A 76 -3.61 4.60 9.19
C LEU A 76 -2.78 3.36 9.53
N PHE A 77 -1.94 3.45 10.57
CA PHE A 77 -1.17 2.31 11.07
C PHE A 77 -2.09 1.20 11.57
N ALA A 78 -3.18 1.52 12.27
CA ALA A 78 -4.13 0.50 12.73
C ALA A 78 -4.73 -0.30 11.56
N TYR A 79 -5.02 0.36 10.43
CA TYR A 79 -5.47 -0.31 9.20
C TYR A 79 -4.37 -1.17 8.58
N ALA A 80 -3.15 -0.63 8.44
CA ALA A 80 -2.01 -1.37 7.90
C ALA A 80 -1.68 -2.60 8.74
N TYR A 81 -1.67 -2.45 10.07
CA TYR A 81 -1.43 -3.53 11.01
C TYR A 81 -2.51 -4.62 10.91
N LYS A 82 -3.79 -4.21 10.79
CA LYS A 82 -4.88 -5.17 10.56
C LYS A 82 -4.70 -5.92 9.24
N GLU A 83 -4.31 -5.24 8.17
CA GLU A 83 -4.12 -5.88 6.85
C GLU A 83 -2.92 -6.83 6.84
N PHE A 84 -1.80 -6.40 7.42
CA PHE A 84 -0.51 -7.08 7.25
C PHE A 84 -0.07 -7.95 8.43
N VAL A 85 -0.75 -7.89 9.58
CA VAL A 85 -0.39 -8.68 10.77
C VAL A 85 -1.56 -9.56 11.25
N SER A 86 -2.76 -9.45 10.68
CA SER A 86 -3.88 -10.32 11.04
C SER A 86 -3.68 -11.76 10.58
N GLU A 87 -4.50 -12.66 11.11
CA GLU A 87 -4.53 -14.06 10.67
C GLU A 87 -4.90 -14.19 9.19
N GLN A 88 -5.62 -13.22 8.62
CA GLN A 88 -5.97 -13.18 7.19
C GLN A 88 -4.93 -12.44 6.35
N SER A 89 -3.78 -12.08 6.94
CA SER A 89 -2.76 -11.32 6.25
C SER A 89 -2.28 -12.05 4.99
N PRO A 90 -2.03 -11.31 3.89
CA PRO A 90 -1.37 -11.89 2.73
C PRO A 90 0.14 -12.17 2.97
N LEU A 91 0.69 -11.76 4.12
CA LEU A 91 2.11 -11.87 4.49
C LEU A 91 2.37 -12.99 5.50
N GLN A 92 1.70 -14.15 5.35
CA GLN A 92 1.88 -15.27 6.28
C GLN A 92 3.21 -15.99 6.10
N HIS A 93 3.76 -16.05 4.89
CA HIS A 93 5.03 -16.72 4.62
C HIS A 93 6.09 -15.76 4.10
N TYR A 94 7.34 -16.06 4.41
CA TYR A 94 8.48 -15.26 3.95
C TYR A 94 8.56 -15.16 2.42
N SER A 95 8.16 -16.22 1.70
CA SER A 95 8.13 -16.24 0.24
C SER A 95 7.20 -15.18 -0.36
N ASP A 96 6.13 -14.82 0.36
CA ASP A 96 5.10 -13.92 -0.15
C ASP A 96 5.64 -12.48 -0.20
N LEU A 97 6.51 -12.12 0.77
CA LEU A 97 7.19 -10.82 0.83
C LEU A 97 8.03 -10.50 -0.41
N CYS A 98 8.59 -11.51 -1.08
CA CYS A 98 9.53 -11.31 -2.18
C CYS A 98 8.95 -11.57 -3.57
N SER A 99 7.74 -12.13 -3.66
CA SER A 99 7.21 -12.67 -4.92
C SER A 99 5.91 -12.01 -5.39
N GLN A 100 5.31 -11.16 -4.55
CA GLN A 100 4.02 -10.56 -4.82
C GLN A 100 4.04 -9.05 -4.64
N ILE A 101 3.20 -8.38 -5.43
CA ILE A 101 2.92 -6.95 -5.28
C ILE A 101 1.69 -6.82 -4.39
N PHE A 102 1.86 -6.18 -3.24
CA PHE A 102 0.76 -5.92 -2.31
C PHE A 102 0.23 -4.50 -2.52
N THR A 103 -1.10 -4.37 -2.49
CA THR A 103 -1.77 -3.07 -2.55
C THR A 103 -2.43 -2.82 -1.20
N PHE A 104 -2.00 -1.78 -0.50
CA PHE A 104 -2.65 -1.30 0.70
C PHE A 104 -3.70 -0.25 0.32
N MET A 105 -4.98 -0.55 0.56
CA MET A 105 -6.09 0.38 0.33
C MET A 105 -6.70 0.80 1.67
N VAL A 106 -6.77 2.10 1.90
CA VAL A 106 -7.32 2.66 3.15
C VAL A 106 -8.12 3.92 2.87
N SER A 107 -9.20 4.10 3.62
CA SER A 107 -9.94 5.36 3.63
C SER A 107 -9.15 6.40 4.42
N LEU A 108 -8.82 7.51 3.76
CA LEU A 108 -8.11 8.60 4.41
C LEU A 108 -9.04 9.40 5.31
N PRO A 109 -8.56 9.87 6.48
CA PRO A 109 -9.24 10.90 7.27
C PRO A 109 -9.58 12.13 6.41
N ASN A 110 -10.76 12.73 6.64
CA ASN A 110 -11.25 13.87 5.85
C ASN A 110 -10.24 15.04 5.80
N ALA A 111 -9.50 15.28 6.89
CA ALA A 111 -8.48 16.33 6.92
C ALA A 111 -7.38 16.10 5.88
N LEU A 112 -6.87 14.87 5.77
CA LEU A 112 -5.86 14.50 4.76
C LEU A 112 -6.43 14.50 3.35
N ALA A 113 -7.66 13.98 3.18
CA ALA A 113 -8.33 13.99 1.89
C ALA A 113 -8.49 15.42 1.35
N ASN A 114 -8.79 16.39 2.22
CA ASN A 114 -8.90 17.79 1.84
C ASN A 114 -7.57 18.42 1.41
N GLU A 115 -6.45 18.08 2.06
CA GLU A 115 -5.14 18.56 1.63
C GLU A 115 -4.72 17.93 0.29
N LEU A 116 -4.96 16.63 0.12
CA LEU A 116 -4.73 15.93 -1.14
C LEU A 116 -5.53 16.54 -2.30
N ASN A 117 -6.77 16.95 -2.06
CA ASN A 117 -7.61 17.58 -3.07
C ASN A 117 -7.08 18.95 -3.55
N LYS A 118 -6.19 19.59 -2.80
CA LYS A 118 -5.51 20.84 -3.22
C LYS A 118 -4.29 20.56 -4.09
N MET A 119 -3.74 19.34 -4.06
CA MET A 119 -2.58 18.97 -4.86
C MET A 119 -2.98 18.74 -6.31
N ASN A 120 -2.11 19.15 -7.24
CA ASN A 120 -2.30 18.83 -8.65
C ASN A 120 -2.11 17.33 -8.86
N PRO A 121 -3.11 16.61 -9.37
CA PRO A 121 -3.00 15.17 -9.52
C PRO A 121 -1.99 14.82 -10.61
N SER A 122 -1.18 13.79 -10.34
CA SER A 122 -0.25 13.23 -11.32
C SER A 122 -0.95 12.48 -12.46
N VAL A 123 -2.21 12.11 -12.24
CA VAL A 123 -3.05 11.30 -13.12
C VAL A 123 -4.47 11.86 -13.12
N TRP A 124 -4.99 12.17 -14.30
CA TRP A 124 -6.41 12.43 -14.53
C TRP A 124 -7.04 11.23 -15.23
N ARG A 125 -8.20 10.79 -14.75
CA ARG A 125 -8.98 9.70 -15.36
C ARG A 125 -10.39 10.18 -15.63
N ALA A 126 -10.86 10.01 -16.87
CA ALA A 126 -12.25 10.22 -17.24
C ALA A 126 -12.81 8.90 -17.80
N SER A 127 -13.96 8.47 -17.27
CA SER A 127 -14.66 7.28 -17.76
C SER A 127 -16.06 7.67 -18.23
N VAL A 128 -16.38 7.30 -19.48
CA VAL A 128 -17.70 7.47 -20.08
C VAL A 128 -18.27 6.08 -20.36
N SER A 129 -19.40 5.77 -19.74
CA SER A 129 -20.07 4.47 -19.87
C SER A 129 -21.46 4.61 -20.47
N SER A 130 -21.76 3.80 -21.49
CA SER A 130 -23.09 3.63 -22.06
C SER A 130 -23.61 2.23 -21.73
N HIS A 131 -24.83 2.18 -21.19
CA HIS A 131 -25.47 0.93 -20.76
C HIS A 131 -26.74 0.70 -21.57
N SER A 132 -26.83 -0.47 -22.19
CA SER A 132 -28.03 -0.98 -22.84
C SER A 132 -28.47 -2.29 -22.17
N ALA A 133 -29.65 -2.78 -22.52
CA ALA A 133 -30.16 -4.05 -22.00
C ALA A 133 -29.27 -5.25 -22.39
N ALA A 134 -28.59 -5.17 -23.54
CA ALA A 134 -27.78 -6.25 -24.10
C ALA A 134 -26.28 -6.05 -23.94
N SER A 135 -25.82 -4.82 -23.67
CA SER A 135 -24.39 -4.50 -23.66
C SER A 135 -24.05 -3.33 -22.74
N MET A 136 -22.81 -3.30 -22.27
CA MET A 136 -22.21 -2.17 -21.57
C MET A 136 -20.88 -1.83 -22.24
N LEU A 137 -20.74 -0.59 -22.67
CA LEU A 137 -19.52 -0.05 -23.26
C LEU A 137 -18.97 1.03 -22.34
N THR A 138 -17.70 0.92 -21.96
CA THR A 138 -17.00 1.93 -21.17
C THR A 138 -15.74 2.37 -21.89
N THR A 139 -15.62 3.67 -22.15
CA THR A 139 -14.39 4.29 -22.60
C THR A 139 -13.74 4.99 -21.41
N THR A 140 -12.50 4.66 -21.11
CA THR A 140 -11.72 5.32 -20.06
C THR A 140 -10.48 5.96 -20.66
N THR A 141 -10.31 7.26 -20.43
CA THR A 141 -9.15 8.03 -20.84
C THR A 141 -8.33 8.43 -19.62
N TYR A 142 -7.02 8.25 -19.70
CA TYR A 142 -6.03 8.62 -18.70
C TYR A 142 -5.10 9.70 -19.27
N TYR A 143 -4.80 10.72 -18.46
CA TYR A 143 -3.77 11.72 -18.74
C TYR A 143 -2.79 11.75 -17.58
N ASN A 144 -1.52 11.43 -17.84
CA ASN A 144 -0.51 11.29 -16.80
C ASN A 144 0.69 12.21 -17.05
N LYS A 145 1.30 12.71 -15.97
CA LYS A 145 2.58 13.43 -16.03
C LYS A 145 3.79 12.51 -16.26
N LEU A 146 3.63 11.23 -15.90
CA LEU A 146 4.63 10.18 -16.11
C LEU A 146 4.11 9.14 -17.10
N PRO A 147 4.98 8.54 -17.93
CA PRO A 147 4.58 7.55 -18.90
C PRO A 147 3.97 6.33 -18.22
N ILE A 148 2.79 5.88 -18.69
CA ILE A 148 2.07 4.70 -18.16
C ILE A 148 2.73 3.41 -18.63
N PHE A 149 3.24 3.42 -19.87
CA PHE A 149 3.90 2.27 -20.48
C PHE A 149 5.41 2.52 -20.56
N PRO A 150 6.22 1.47 -20.82
CA PRO A 150 7.65 1.62 -20.97
C PRO A 150 8.04 2.71 -21.98
N THR A 151 9.07 3.48 -21.68
CA THR A 151 9.42 4.70 -22.43
C THR A 151 9.82 4.46 -23.89
N ASN A 152 10.13 3.23 -24.26
CA ASN A 152 10.52 2.83 -25.61
C ASN A 152 9.39 2.94 -26.65
N ILE A 153 8.14 3.14 -26.24
CA ILE A 153 7.01 3.34 -27.16
C ILE A 153 6.73 4.81 -27.48
N TYR A 154 7.34 5.75 -26.73
CA TYR A 154 7.15 7.19 -26.95
C TYR A 154 8.32 7.71 -27.79
N SER A 155 8.02 8.40 -28.89
CA SER A 155 9.05 8.98 -29.76
C SER A 155 9.76 10.14 -29.05
N THR A 156 11.07 10.02 -28.84
CA THR A 156 11.93 11.03 -28.19
C THR A 156 12.43 12.11 -29.16
N GLY A 157 11.67 12.44 -30.20
CA GLY A 157 12.09 13.42 -31.20
C GLY A 157 12.19 14.82 -30.62
N ASN A 158 13.42 15.31 -30.39
CA ASN A 158 13.83 16.69 -30.07
C ASN A 158 12.69 17.62 -29.66
N ILE A 159 12.17 17.42 -28.45
CA ILE A 159 11.23 18.35 -27.83
C ILE A 159 12.09 19.25 -26.93
N ASP A 160 12.24 20.51 -27.32
CA ASP A 160 12.83 21.54 -26.47
C ASP A 160 12.12 21.50 -25.11
N VAL A 161 12.88 21.29 -24.03
CA VAL A 161 12.41 20.87 -22.70
C VAL A 161 11.77 22.02 -21.91
N GLN A 162 10.90 22.82 -22.53
CA GLN A 162 10.19 23.92 -21.88
C GLN A 162 8.70 23.67 -21.63
N GLU A 163 8.06 22.72 -22.31
CA GLU A 163 6.64 22.40 -22.10
C GLU A 163 6.45 21.12 -21.26
N GLU A 164 5.50 21.16 -20.32
CA GLU A 164 5.14 20.01 -19.47
C GLU A 164 4.51 18.90 -20.34
N ILE A 165 5.22 17.78 -20.50
CA ILE A 165 4.77 16.65 -21.31
C ILE A 165 3.66 15.88 -20.56
N VAL A 166 2.54 15.65 -21.23
CA VAL A 166 1.42 14.83 -20.72
C VAL A 166 1.21 13.61 -21.61
N TYR A 167 1.12 12.43 -21.00
CA TYR A 167 0.91 11.15 -21.66
C TYR A 167 -0.57 10.78 -21.62
N GLY A 168 -1.23 10.73 -22.78
CA GLY A 168 -2.64 10.38 -22.92
C GLY A 168 -2.85 8.95 -23.44
N ILE A 169 -3.70 8.16 -22.76
CA ILE A 169 -4.09 6.80 -23.19
C ILE A 169 -5.60 6.62 -23.03
N SER A 170 -6.23 6.00 -24.02
CA SER A 170 -7.64 5.60 -23.95
C SER A 170 -7.79 4.09 -24.05
N ALA A 171 -8.61 3.52 -23.18
CA ALA A 171 -8.99 2.11 -23.17
C ALA A 171 -10.51 1.99 -23.32
N ILE A 172 -10.95 1.10 -24.21
CA ILE A 172 -12.37 0.79 -24.42
C ILE A 172 -12.61 -0.63 -23.93
N SER A 173 -13.57 -0.81 -23.04
CA SER A 173 -14.03 -2.12 -22.60
C SER A 173 -15.52 -2.30 -22.95
N SER A 174 -15.85 -3.48 -23.45
CA SER A 174 -17.21 -3.87 -23.78
C SER A 174 -17.57 -5.16 -23.06
N SER A 175 -18.80 -5.26 -22.55
CA SER A 175 -19.37 -6.52 -22.08
C SER A 175 -20.74 -6.72 -22.72
N GLU A 176 -21.04 -7.97 -23.06
CA GLU A 176 -22.30 -8.36 -23.67
C GLU A 176 -23.02 -9.33 -22.73
N LYS A 177 -24.31 -9.11 -22.52
CA LYS A 177 -25.16 -10.00 -21.73
C LYS A 177 -25.93 -10.90 -22.67
N TYR A 178 -25.48 -12.14 -22.80
CA TYR A 178 -26.23 -13.17 -23.52
C TYR A 178 -27.29 -13.78 -22.59
N LYS A 179 -28.56 -13.78 -23.01
CA LYS A 179 -29.56 -14.65 -22.39
C LYS A 179 -29.19 -16.10 -22.72
N LYS A 180 -29.05 -16.95 -21.70
CA LYS A 180 -29.07 -18.41 -21.91
C LYS A 180 -30.45 -18.77 -22.46
N LEU A 181 -30.48 -19.35 -23.66
CA LEU A 181 -31.65 -19.97 -24.26
C LEU A 181 -31.97 -21.28 -23.56
#